data_AF-A0A942PTY8-F1
#
_entry.id   AF-A0A942PTY8-F1
#
_cell.length_a   1.000
_cell.length_b   1.000
_cell.length_c   1.000
_cell.angle_alpha   90.00
_cell.angle_beta   90.00
_cell.angle_gamma   90.00
#
_symmetry.space_group_name_H-M   'P 1'
#
loop_
_entity.id
_entity.type
_entity.pdbx_description
1 polymer ?
#
loop_
_entity_poly.entity_id
_entity_poly.type
_entity_poly.pdbx_seq_one_letter_code
_entity_poly.pdbx_strand_id
1 'polypeptide(L)' 'MQAIELDATIDAHHGLRVELPENVPPGKARVIVLFEAPPSPSKPRVFGEFRGQYTVPADFNDPLPDDFWAGASK' A
#
# COMPACT_ATOMS: atom_id res chain seq x y z
N MET A 1 -23.49 7.37 -18.75
CA MET A 1 -22.99 8.03 -17.52
C MET A 1 -22.23 9.26 -17.96
N GLN A 2 -22.52 10.42 -17.41
CA GLN A 2 -21.81 11.67 -17.69
C GLN A 2 -20.93 12.02 -16.49
N ALA A 3 -19.76 12.61 -16.74
CA ALA A 3 -18.84 13.08 -15.71
C ALA A 3 -18.70 14.60 -15.83
N ILE A 4 -18.65 15.27 -14.68
CA ILE A 4 -18.34 16.69 -14.57
C ILE A 4 -17.15 16.83 -13.62
N GLU A 5 -16.22 17.71 -13.99
CA GLU A 5 -15.11 18.10 -13.12
C GLU A 5 -15.54 19.33 -12.33
N LEU A 6 -15.32 19.31 -11.02
CA LEU A 6 -15.68 20.38 -10.10
C LEU A 6 -14.48 20.68 -9.23
N ASP A 7 -14.09 21.95 -9.16
CA ASP A 7 -13.06 22.40 -8.24
C ASP A 7 -13.56 22.21 -6.80
N ALA A 8 -12.75 21.56 -5.97
CA ALA A 8 -13.07 21.31 -4.57
C ALA A 8 -11.80 21.35 -3.73
N THR A 9 -11.92 21.90 -2.53
CA THR A 9 -10.81 21.99 -1.57
C THR A 9 -11.05 21.00 -0.43
N ILE A 10 -10.01 20.24 -0.09
CA ILE A 10 -10.00 19.41 1.12
C ILE A 10 -9.63 20.31 2.31
N ASP A 11 -10.52 20.42 3.29
CA ASP A 11 -10.30 21.25 4.48
C ASP A 11 -9.34 20.59 5.50
N ALA A 12 -9.02 21.33 6.56
CA ALA A 12 -8.14 20.87 7.64
C ALA A 12 -8.69 19.68 8.44
N HIS A 13 -10.00 19.39 8.33
CA HIS A 13 -10.65 18.24 8.95
C HIS A 13 -10.77 17.05 7.98
N HIS A 14 -10.07 17.10 6.84
CA HIS A 14 -10.19 16.12 5.75
C HIS A 14 -11.59 16.05 5.14
N GLY A 15 -12.38 17.11 5.24
CA GLY A 15 -13.67 17.26 4.61
C GLY A 15 -13.54 17.72 3.15
N LEU A 16 -14.37 17.18 2.26
CA LEU A 16 -14.52 17.62 0.87
C LEU A 16 -15.97 18.11 0.66
N ARG A 17 -16.14 19.40 0.34
CA ARG A 17 -17.44 19.97 -0.03
C ARG A 17 -17.48 20.19 -1.54
N VAL A 18 -18.46 19.58 -2.20
CA VAL A 18 -18.69 19.71 -3.64
C VAL A 18 -20.13 20.18 -3.83
N GLU A 19 -20.32 21.28 -4.55
CA GLU A 19 -21.65 21.81 -4.87
C GLU A 19 -21.95 21.52 -6.34
N LEU A 20 -23.05 20.81 -6.59
CA LEU A 20 -23.49 20.49 -7.95
C LEU A 20 -24.18 21.71 -8.56
N PRO A 21 -23.90 22.05 -9.83
CA PRO A 21 -24.60 23.13 -10.52
C PRO A 21 -26.07 22.76 -10.80
N GLU A 22 -26.93 23.78 -10.94
CA GLU A 22 -28.39 23.61 -11.06
C GLU A 22 -28.83 22.78 -12.28
N ASN A 23 -27.97 22.64 -13.29
CA ASN A 23 -28.23 21.84 -14.49
C ASN A 23 -28.07 20.33 -14.26
N VAL A 24 -27.62 19.88 -13.09
CA VAL A 24 -27.53 18.45 -12.75
C VAL A 24 -28.85 18.01 -12.11
N PRO A 25 -29.62 17.11 -12.77
CA PRO A 25 -30.90 16.67 -12.23
C PRO A 25 -30.72 15.83 -10.95
N PRO A 26 -31.69 15.87 -10.02
CA PRO A 26 -31.67 15.02 -8.83
C PRO A 26 -31.60 13.53 -9.20
N GLY A 27 -30.71 12.78 -8.55
CA GLY A 27 -30.57 11.36 -8.82
C GLY A 27 -29.36 10.73 -8.13
N LYS A 28 -29.10 9.46 -8.48
CA LYS A 28 -27.91 8.74 -7.99
C LYS A 28 -26.67 9.28 -8.70
N ALA A 29 -25.64 9.61 -7.92
CA ALA A 29 -24.34 10.02 -8.42
C ALA A 29 -23.24 9.10 -7.87
N ARG A 30 -22.15 8.95 -8.63
CA ARG A 30 -20.91 8.29 -8.18
C ARG A 30 -19.83 9.35 -8.05
N VAL A 31 -19.21 9.43 -6.87
CA VAL A 31 -18.11 10.36 -6.60
C VAL A 31 -16.78 9.62 -6.72
N ILE A 32 -15.82 10.18 -7.45
CA ILE A 32 -14.44 9.67 -7.56
C ILE A 32 -13.53 10.82 -7.15
N VAL A 33 -12.72 10.62 -6.11
CA VAL A 33 -11.80 11.65 -5.60
C VAL A 33 -10.38 11.29 -6.01
N LEU A 34 -9.74 12.19 -6.73
CA LEU A 34 -8.32 12.14 -7.06
C LEU A 34 -7.65 13.28 -6.31
N PHE A 35 -6.58 12.98 -5.58
CA PHE A 35 -5.80 13.97 -4.86
C PHE A 35 -4.32 13.65 -5.00
N GLU A 36 -3.49 14.68 -5.00
CA GLU A 36 -2.04 14.50 -4.98
C GLU A 36 -1.61 14.10 -3.56
N ALA A 37 -1.06 12.90 -3.42
CA ALA A 37 -0.42 12.52 -2.18
C ALA A 37 0.89 13.34 -2.04
N PRO A 38 1.23 13.82 -0.83
CA PRO A 38 2.54 14.40 -0.61
C PRO A 38 3.61 13.38 -1.01
N PRO A 39 4.74 13.82 -1.61
CA PRO A 39 5.80 12.93 -2.00
C PRO A 39 6.23 12.14 -0.76
N SER A 40 6.06 10.82 -0.80
CA SER A 40 6.53 9.98 0.29
C SER A 40 8.06 10.08 0.33
N PRO A 41 8.67 10.23 1.52
CA PRO A 41 10.11 10.22 1.62
C PRO A 41 10.62 8.86 1.17
N SER A 42 11.14 8.80 -0.05
CA SER A 42 11.92 7.69 -0.56
C SER A 42 13.17 7.59 0.29
N LYS A 43 13.19 6.70 1.29
CA LYS A 43 14.43 6.33 1.94
C LYS A 43 15.27 5.56 0.91
N PRO A 44 16.51 5.98 0.62
CA PRO A 44 17.39 5.19 -0.22
C PRO A 44 17.53 3.80 0.39
N ARG A 45 17.26 2.78 -0.42
CA ARG A 45 17.44 1.38 0.00
C ARG A 45 18.93 1.14 0.17
N VAL A 46 19.40 1.00 1.40
CA VAL A 46 20.80 0.64 1.67
C VAL A 46 20.92 -0.86 1.44
N PHE A 47 21.63 -1.26 0.38
CA PHE A 47 21.94 -2.66 0.13
C PHE A 47 23.12 -3.08 1.00
N GLY A 48 23.04 -4.26 1.61
CA GLY A 48 24.15 -4.83 2.38
C GLY A 48 24.21 -4.47 3.87
N GLU A 49 23.12 -3.99 4.48
CA GLU A 49 23.05 -3.70 5.93
C GLU A 49 23.37 -4.91 6.82
N PHE A 50 23.29 -6.12 6.27
CA PHE A 50 23.46 -7.37 7.01
C PHE A 50 24.77 -8.12 6.67
N ARG A 51 25.76 -7.44 6.08
CA ARG A 51 27.06 -8.06 5.79
C ARG A 51 27.69 -8.56 7.09
N GLY A 52 27.92 -9.87 7.18
CA GLY A 52 28.49 -10.51 8.36
C GLY A 52 27.51 -10.74 9.52
N GLN A 53 26.22 -10.41 9.37
CA GLN A 53 25.20 -10.70 10.38
C GLN A 53 24.59 -12.09 10.26
N TYR A 54 24.92 -12.82 9.19
CA TYR A 54 24.49 -14.20 8.99
C TYR A 54 25.71 -15.08 8.75
N THR A 55 25.76 -16.20 9.46
CA THR A 55 26.72 -17.28 9.23
C THR A 55 25.93 -18.43 8.64
N VAL A 56 26.33 -18.90 7.46
CA VAL A 56 25.76 -20.11 6.87
C VAL A 56 26.24 -21.29 7.71
N PRO A 57 25.32 -22.11 8.26
CA PRO A 57 25.69 -23.32 8.98
C PRO A 57 26.56 -24.24 8.10
N ALA A 58 27.50 -24.96 8.71
CA ALA A 58 28.42 -25.83 7.97
C ALA A 58 27.70 -26.98 7.24
N ASP A 59 26.55 -27.38 7.74
CA ASP A 59 25.66 -28.45 7.27
C ASP A 59 24.57 -27.95 6.31
N PHE A 60 24.65 -26.70 5.83
CA PHE A 60 23.61 -26.13 4.97
C PHE A 60 23.33 -26.93 3.69
N ASN A 61 24.34 -27.62 3.17
CA ASN A 61 24.21 -28.45 1.97
C ASN A 61 23.91 -29.92 2.29
N ASP A 62 23.86 -30.30 3.56
CA ASP A 62 23.63 -31.68 3.95
C ASP A 62 22.13 -32.03 3.80
N PRO A 63 21.79 -33.32 3.62
CA PRO A 63 20.41 -33.76 3.63
C PRO A 63 19.74 -33.38 4.95
N LEU A 64 18.50 -32.88 4.85
CA LEU A 64 17.69 -32.61 6.05
C LEU A 64 17.48 -33.92 6.83
N PRO A 65 17.55 -33.89 8.19
CA PRO A 65 17.33 -35.07 9.02
C PRO A 65 15.96 -35.72 8.75
N ASP A 66 15.84 -37.04 8.93
CA ASP A 66 14.58 -37.77 8.69
C ASP A 66 13.39 -37.20 9.51
N ASP A 67 13.67 -36.74 10.73
CA ASP A 67 12.69 -36.12 11.63
C ASP A 67 12.15 -34.77 11.12
N PHE A 68 12.89 -34.07 10.25
CA PHE A 68 12.42 -32.85 9.59
C PHE A 68 11.23 -33.15 8.66
N TRP A 69 11.30 -34.28 7.96
CA TRP A 69 10.27 -34.72 7.01
C TRP A 69 9.08 -35.38 7.72
N ALA A 70 9.33 -36.03 8.86
CA ALA A 70 8.30 -36.72 9.63
C ALA A 70 7.28 -35.77 10.29
N GLY A 71 7.45 -34.45 10.15
CA GLY A 71 6.50 -33.44 10.60
C GLY A 71 6.20 -33.59 12.08
N ALA A 72 7.16 -33.18 12.92
CA ALA A 72 7.09 -33.24 14.38
C ALA A 72 5.66 -33.03 14.91
N SER A 73 4.99 -34.15 15.18
CA SER A 73 3.84 -34.18 16.09
C SER A 73 4.39 -34.50 17.46
N LYS A 74 4.50 -33.42 18.25
CA LYS A 74 4.80 -33.33 19.69
C LYS A 74 6.25 -33.42 20.12
#